data_AF-A0A7V5DVU3-F1
#
_entry.id   AF-A0A7V5DVU3-F1
#
_cell.length_a   1.000
_cell.length_b   1.000
_cell.length_c   1.000
_cell.angle_alpha   90.00
_cell.angle_beta   90.00
_cell.angle_gamma   90.00
#
_symmetry.space_group_name_H-M   'P 1'
#
loop_
_entity.id
_entity.type
_entity.pdbx_description
1 polymer ?
#
loop_
_entity_poly.entity_id
_entity_poly.type
_entity_poly.pdbx_seq_one_letter_code
_entity_poly.pdbx_strand_id
1 'polypeptide(L)'
;MRRTQRNLPHIVVFLSSMGVMIIELAASRIISKYFGNSLFTWTGVIGVVLAGISAGNWIGGKWADTYAPERIMAPQLFAASLLVFGILFLDLLIGWFMGRSGGSGVSFWLVLQSLLVTGVLFFLPAASLGTISPVMVKYALSQSDRMGGTVGTIYALSSVGSILGTFLSGYVLIPRLGVRAIVFVVALVIALLGVWVSRTTSFSKGTSLGVGWTAAILLGFFLWGIAPAEGKGKNPESREEGVLYMRDSPYSHITVKNTEKGTKRILIMDGLIHNMHDLTNPDNLLYEYERIFLALTETFLRDPNRSTKTLTLGGGAMTFPSYLARNFRQARHTVVEIDPKVVEVAYRYFEVPRTEILHIHTVDARLFVQGRQRIEAPWEVIYLDAFNSFSIPYHLTTREFTQGMEKLLHPEGILLANAIDIPRYGRFLGAYYATLSSVFPHVAIYGSPVVDRDRRSTFVLAAARFPIPYEELRDSQGNLVAKRLDPVIQEDILRRNGNRPLTDDYAPVENLMIPVFLDMIR
;
A
#
# COMPACT_ATOMS: atom_id res chain seq x y z
N MET A 1 6.99 17.46 -44.42
CA MET A 1 7.30 16.02 -44.30
C MET A 1 8.71 15.75 -43.74
N ARG A 2 9.80 16.32 -44.28
CA ARG A 2 11.18 16.05 -43.80
C ARG A 2 11.47 16.40 -42.33
N ARG A 3 10.94 17.52 -41.79
CA ARG A 3 11.09 17.88 -40.35
C ARG A 3 10.35 16.91 -39.41
N THR A 4 9.16 16.47 -39.80
CA THR A 4 8.32 15.57 -39.00
C THR A 4 8.93 14.17 -38.89
N GLN A 5 9.54 13.66 -39.98
CA GLN A 5 10.26 12.38 -39.97
C GLN A 5 11.53 12.42 -39.11
N ARG A 6 12.23 13.56 -39.09
CA ARG A 6 13.46 13.73 -38.29
C ARG A 6 13.19 13.71 -36.77
N ASN A 7 12.07 14.26 -36.31
CA ASN A 7 11.74 14.30 -34.88
C ASN A 7 10.96 13.07 -34.38
N LEU A 8 10.53 12.20 -35.29
CA LEU A 8 9.73 11.03 -34.98
C LEU A 8 10.37 10.08 -33.95
N PRO A 9 11.61 9.59 -34.13
CA PRO A 9 12.20 8.66 -33.17
C PRO A 9 12.38 9.29 -31.78
N HIS A 10 12.65 10.60 -31.73
CA HIS A 10 12.80 11.36 -30.49
C HIS A 10 11.49 11.42 -29.68
N ILE A 11 10.37 11.76 -30.33
CA ILE A 11 9.06 11.86 -29.67
C ILE A 11 8.55 10.49 -29.25
N VAL A 12 8.68 9.48 -30.12
CA VAL A 12 8.21 8.13 -29.82
C VAL A 12 8.94 7.57 -28.60
N VAL A 13 10.27 7.66 -28.55
CA VAL A 13 11.05 7.17 -27.41
C VAL A 13 10.70 7.92 -26.12
N PHE A 14 10.60 9.25 -26.18
CA PHE A 14 10.23 10.06 -25.02
C PHE A 14 8.89 9.62 -24.41
N LEU A 15 7.84 9.51 -25.24
CA LEU A 15 6.50 9.15 -24.78
C LEU A 15 6.37 7.66 -24.41
N SER A 16 7.06 6.76 -25.11
CA SER A 16 7.06 5.34 -24.76
C SER A 16 7.78 5.10 -23.43
N SER A 17 8.93 5.74 -23.19
CA SER A 17 9.68 5.61 -21.94
C SER A 17 8.95 6.26 -20.76
N MET A 18 8.24 7.36 -21.00
CA MET A 18 7.27 7.91 -20.04
C MET A 18 6.17 6.89 -19.71
N GLY A 19 5.57 6.27 -20.73
CA GLY A 19 4.54 5.24 -20.56
C GLY A 19 5.02 4.02 -19.77
N VAL A 20 6.25 3.54 -20.02
CA VAL A 20 6.88 2.44 -19.27
C VAL A 20 6.91 2.75 -17.78
N MET A 21 7.48 3.91 -17.38
CA MET A 21 7.59 4.27 -15.97
C MET A 21 6.22 4.52 -15.32
N ILE A 22 5.27 5.07 -16.07
CA ILE A 22 3.90 5.25 -15.57
C ILE A 22 3.26 3.89 -15.25
N ILE A 23 3.40 2.90 -16.15
CA ILE A 23 2.88 1.54 -15.95
C ILE A 23 3.62 0.83 -14.82
N GLU A 24 4.93 0.98 -14.70
CA GLU A 24 5.71 0.39 -13.60
C GLU A 24 5.23 0.88 -12.23
N LEU A 25 5.03 2.20 -12.07
CA LEU A 25 4.49 2.73 -10.81
C LEU A 25 3.04 2.32 -10.57
N ALA A 26 2.21 2.26 -11.62
CA ALA A 26 0.84 1.76 -11.52
C ALA A 26 0.78 0.27 -11.15
N ALA A 27 1.76 -0.53 -11.60
CA ALA A 27 1.84 -1.96 -11.35
C ALA A 27 1.92 -2.27 -9.85
N SER A 28 2.68 -1.49 -9.07
CA SER A 28 2.76 -1.64 -7.61
C SER A 28 1.37 -1.62 -6.97
N ARG A 29 0.48 -0.71 -7.40
CA ARG A 29 -0.88 -0.57 -6.87
C ARG A 29 -1.80 -1.72 -7.28
N ILE A 30 -1.68 -2.19 -8.52
CA ILE A 30 -2.43 -3.36 -8.99
C ILE A 30 -2.06 -4.60 -8.17
N ILE A 31 -0.76 -4.83 -7.94
CA ILE A 31 -0.28 -6.00 -7.19
C ILE A 31 -0.59 -5.88 -5.69
N SER A 32 -0.49 -4.69 -5.10
CA SER A 32 -0.79 -4.47 -3.67
C SER A 32 -2.23 -4.78 -3.30
N LYS A 33 -3.18 -4.67 -4.23
CA LYS A 33 -4.58 -5.10 -4.01
C LYS A 33 -4.68 -6.59 -3.62
N TYR A 34 -3.81 -7.44 -4.19
CA TYR A 34 -3.85 -8.89 -4.01
C TYR A 34 -2.90 -9.38 -2.93
N PHE A 35 -1.74 -8.73 -2.81
CA PHE A 35 -0.62 -9.23 -2.02
C PHE A 35 -0.14 -8.24 -0.95
N GLY A 36 -0.85 -7.12 -0.76
CA GLY A 36 -0.44 -6.04 0.12
C GLY A 36 0.73 -5.21 -0.40
N ASN A 37 0.98 -4.11 0.30
CA ASN A 37 2.09 -3.20 0.08
C ASN A 37 3.28 -3.63 0.95
N SER A 38 4.29 -4.25 0.32
CA SER A 38 5.52 -4.74 0.97
C SER A 38 6.74 -4.56 0.07
N LEU A 39 7.93 -4.55 0.66
CA LEU A 39 9.22 -4.57 -0.04
C LEU A 39 9.29 -5.71 -1.07
N PHE A 40 8.72 -6.88 -0.76
CA PHE A 40 8.67 -8.02 -1.69
C PHE A 40 7.83 -7.71 -2.93
N THR A 41 6.65 -7.12 -2.73
CA THR A 41 5.76 -6.68 -3.82
C THR A 41 6.46 -5.67 -4.72
N TRP A 42 7.10 -4.64 -4.14
CA TRP A 42 7.84 -3.62 -4.90
C TRP A 42 9.05 -4.20 -5.65
N THR A 43 9.84 -5.03 -4.98
CA THR A 43 11.02 -5.67 -5.57
C THR A 43 10.61 -6.57 -6.74
N GLY A 44 9.51 -7.31 -6.60
CA GLY A 44 8.98 -8.15 -7.67
C GLY A 44 8.52 -7.37 -8.89
N VAL A 45 7.80 -6.25 -8.69
CA VAL A 45 7.38 -5.35 -9.78
C VAL A 45 8.57 -4.81 -10.55
N ILE A 46 9.54 -4.21 -9.84
CA ILE A 46 10.74 -3.64 -10.47
C ILE A 46 11.52 -4.74 -11.20
N GLY A 47 11.74 -5.89 -10.54
CA GLY A 47 12.48 -7.01 -11.13
C GLY A 47 11.85 -7.55 -12.41
N VAL A 48 10.52 -7.77 -12.42
CA VAL A 48 9.79 -8.27 -13.59
C VAL A 48 9.76 -7.25 -14.72
N VAL A 49 9.51 -5.97 -14.42
CA VAL A 49 9.44 -4.91 -15.43
C VAL A 49 10.82 -4.70 -16.06
N LEU A 50 11.89 -4.65 -15.27
CA LEU A 50 13.26 -4.56 -15.78
C LEU A 50 13.67 -5.79 -16.60
N ALA A 51 13.28 -6.99 -16.17
CA ALA A 51 13.51 -8.22 -16.94
C ALA A 51 12.77 -8.17 -18.29
N GLY A 52 11.51 -7.71 -18.28
CA GLY A 52 10.71 -7.48 -19.48
C GLY A 52 11.39 -6.48 -20.42
N ILE A 53 11.71 -5.26 -19.94
CA ILE A 53 12.41 -4.22 -20.72
C ILE A 53 13.73 -4.76 -21.30
N SER A 54 14.50 -5.51 -20.51
CA SER A 54 15.77 -6.10 -20.95
C SER A 54 15.57 -7.11 -22.09
N ALA A 55 14.61 -8.02 -21.95
CA ALA A 55 14.23 -8.96 -23.01
C ALA A 55 13.71 -8.22 -24.25
N GLY A 56 12.90 -7.18 -24.05
CA GLY A 56 12.39 -6.30 -25.10
C GLY A 56 13.50 -5.59 -25.86
N ASN A 57 14.47 -5.00 -25.17
CA ASN A 57 15.62 -4.34 -25.78
C ASN A 57 16.44 -5.33 -26.63
N TRP A 58 16.64 -6.56 -26.14
CA TRP A 58 17.34 -7.60 -26.89
C TRP A 58 16.59 -8.04 -28.15
N ILE A 59 15.28 -8.29 -28.04
CA ILE A 59 14.42 -8.67 -29.17
C ILE A 59 14.31 -7.52 -30.18
N GLY A 60 14.08 -6.30 -29.71
CA GLY A 60 14.00 -5.10 -30.53
C GLY A 60 15.30 -4.81 -31.27
N GLY A 61 16.46 -5.08 -30.65
CA GLY A 61 17.77 -5.00 -31.32
C GLY A 61 17.87 -5.98 -32.49
N LYS A 62 17.49 -7.25 -32.27
CA LYS A 62 17.43 -8.24 -33.36
C LYS A 62 16.48 -7.82 -34.48
N TRP A 63 15.30 -7.30 -34.14
CA TRP A 63 14.34 -6.81 -35.12
C TRP A 63 14.86 -5.63 -35.92
N ALA A 64 15.57 -4.71 -35.27
CA ALA A 64 16.18 -3.55 -35.90
C ALA A 64 17.28 -3.93 -36.91
N ASP A 65 17.95 -5.07 -36.73
CA ASP A 65 18.94 -5.58 -37.69
C ASP A 65 18.33 -6.48 -38.76
N THR A 66 17.24 -7.19 -38.45
CA THR A 66 16.61 -8.15 -39.37
C THR A 66 15.61 -7.49 -40.32
N TYR A 67 14.87 -6.49 -39.84
CA TYR A 67 13.76 -5.88 -40.57
C TYR A 67 13.99 -4.39 -40.79
N ALA A 68 13.47 -3.87 -41.90
CA ALA A 68 13.46 -2.42 -42.15
C ALA A 68 12.64 -1.72 -41.05
N PRO A 69 13.23 -0.74 -40.31
CA PRO A 69 12.55 -0.06 -39.20
C PRO A 69 11.17 0.49 -39.59
N GLU A 70 11.03 1.03 -40.81
CA GLU A 70 9.79 1.61 -41.33
C GLU A 70 8.61 0.63 -41.33
N ARG A 71 8.89 -0.67 -41.42
CA ARG A 71 7.87 -1.75 -41.45
C ARG A 71 7.48 -2.22 -40.06
N ILE A 72 8.39 -2.15 -39.09
CA ILE A 72 8.19 -2.73 -37.74
C ILE A 72 7.78 -1.68 -36.69
N MET A 73 8.10 -0.41 -36.91
CA MET A 73 7.87 0.67 -35.94
C MET A 73 6.40 0.87 -35.55
N ALA A 74 5.46 0.77 -36.49
CA ALA A 74 4.04 0.91 -36.18
C ALA A 74 3.42 -0.39 -35.61
N PRO A 75 3.63 -1.59 -36.19
CA PRO A 75 3.13 -2.84 -35.61
C PRO A 75 3.55 -3.07 -34.15
N GLN A 76 4.80 -2.77 -33.79
CA GLN A 76 5.27 -2.94 -32.41
C GLN A 76 4.56 -1.99 -31.43
N LEU A 77 4.23 -0.76 -31.84
CA LEU A 77 3.47 0.19 -31.01
C LEU A 77 2.04 -0.31 -30.80
N PHE A 78 1.38 -0.84 -31.84
CA PHE A 78 0.05 -1.44 -31.68
C PHE A 78 0.07 -2.69 -30.80
N ALA A 79 1.08 -3.56 -30.96
CA ALA A 79 1.26 -4.72 -30.10
C ALA A 79 1.49 -4.32 -28.63
N ALA A 80 2.34 -3.31 -28.39
CA ALA A 80 2.58 -2.79 -27.05
C ALA A 80 1.32 -2.16 -26.44
N SER A 81 0.58 -1.38 -27.21
CA SER A 81 -0.72 -0.82 -26.79
C SER A 81 -1.72 -1.91 -26.42
N LEU A 82 -1.81 -2.97 -27.24
CA LEU A 82 -2.69 -4.12 -26.97
C LEU A 82 -2.31 -4.84 -25.68
N LEU A 83 -1.02 -5.11 -25.46
CA LEU A 83 -0.55 -5.79 -24.26
C LEU A 83 -0.75 -4.93 -23.01
N VAL A 84 -0.47 -3.62 -23.07
CA VAL A 84 -0.75 -2.69 -21.97
C VAL A 84 -2.24 -2.63 -21.66
N PHE A 85 -3.11 -2.54 -22.68
CA PHE A 85 -4.56 -2.60 -22.46
C PHE A 85 -5.01 -3.93 -21.87
N GLY A 86 -4.37 -5.03 -22.30
CA GLY A 86 -4.59 -6.39 -21.80
C GLY A 86 -4.36 -6.55 -20.30
N ILE A 87 -3.55 -5.68 -19.66
CA ILE A 87 -3.38 -5.64 -18.21
C ILE A 87 -4.73 -5.50 -17.50
N LEU A 88 -5.65 -4.67 -18.01
CA LEU A 88 -6.97 -4.45 -17.41
C LEU A 88 -7.83 -5.72 -17.45
N PHE A 89 -7.75 -6.46 -18.55
CA PHE A 89 -8.47 -7.72 -18.69
C PHE A 89 -7.88 -8.78 -17.76
N LEU A 90 -6.55 -8.97 -17.79
CA LEU A 90 -5.87 -9.93 -16.94
C LEU A 90 -6.07 -9.63 -15.44
N ASP A 91 -6.04 -8.36 -15.03
CA ASP A 91 -6.36 -7.94 -13.65
C ASP A 91 -7.76 -8.39 -13.23
N LEU A 92 -8.76 -8.20 -14.11
CA LEU A 92 -10.14 -8.63 -13.86
C LEU A 92 -10.26 -10.15 -13.75
N LEU A 93 -9.56 -10.89 -14.61
CA LEU A 93 -9.52 -12.35 -14.61
C LEU A 93 -8.87 -12.87 -13.31
N ILE A 94 -7.73 -12.31 -12.92
CA ILE A 94 -7.01 -12.68 -11.69
C ILE A 94 -7.88 -12.38 -10.47
N GLY A 95 -8.52 -11.19 -10.43
CA GLY A 95 -9.46 -10.85 -9.38
C GLY A 95 -10.63 -11.84 -9.26
N TRP A 96 -11.16 -12.33 -10.39
CA TRP A 96 -12.20 -13.34 -10.40
C TRP A 96 -11.73 -14.69 -9.86
N PHE A 97 -10.54 -15.16 -10.27
CA PHE A 97 -9.95 -16.40 -9.75
C PHE A 97 -9.65 -16.31 -8.26
N MET A 98 -9.07 -15.20 -7.82
CA MET A 98 -8.73 -14.98 -6.41
C MET A 98 -9.99 -14.83 -5.53
N GLY A 99 -11.02 -14.12 -6.00
CA GLY A 99 -12.27 -13.93 -5.25
C GLY A 99 -13.06 -15.23 -5.05
N ARG A 100 -12.98 -16.18 -5.99
CA ARG A 100 -13.65 -17.50 -5.88
C ARG A 100 -12.93 -18.47 -4.93
N SER A 101 -11.70 -18.14 -4.53
CA SER A 101 -10.86 -19.04 -3.74
C SER A 101 -11.18 -19.04 -2.24
N GLY A 102 -12.20 -18.29 -1.76
CA GLY A 102 -12.66 -18.34 -0.36
C GLY A 102 -11.52 -18.11 0.64
N GLY A 103 -11.16 -16.86 0.87
CA GLY A 103 -9.91 -16.50 1.54
C GLY A 103 -9.64 -17.20 2.86
N SER A 104 -8.44 -17.77 2.99
CA SER A 104 -7.59 -17.76 4.19
C SER A 104 -6.36 -18.64 3.89
N GLY A 105 -5.23 -18.02 3.61
CA GLY A 105 -4.01 -18.75 3.26
C GLY A 105 -3.00 -17.93 2.46
N VAL A 106 -2.40 -16.88 3.06
CA VAL A 106 -1.21 -16.23 2.44
C VAL A 106 -0.08 -17.24 2.50
N SER A 107 0.75 -17.40 1.47
CA SER A 107 1.71 -18.52 1.36
C SER A 107 3.22 -18.11 1.28
N PHE A 108 4.22 -19.00 1.44
CA PHE A 108 5.57 -18.84 0.85
C PHE A 108 5.43 -18.79 -0.68
N TRP A 109 4.38 -19.46 -1.18
CA TRP A 109 3.84 -19.22 -2.49
C TRP A 109 3.44 -17.76 -2.71
N LEU A 110 3.29 -16.85 -1.74
CA LEU A 110 2.89 -15.47 -1.98
C LEU A 110 3.99 -14.63 -2.63
N VAL A 111 5.26 -14.78 -2.23
CA VAL A 111 6.37 -14.09 -2.94
C VAL A 111 6.46 -14.66 -4.35
N LEU A 112 6.43 -15.98 -4.49
CA LEU A 112 6.46 -16.63 -5.80
C LEU A 112 5.21 -16.32 -6.65
N GLN A 113 4.02 -16.27 -6.05
CA GLN A 113 2.74 -15.94 -6.69
C GLN A 113 2.71 -14.46 -7.04
N SER A 114 3.21 -13.57 -6.18
CA SER A 114 3.32 -12.15 -6.48
C SER A 114 4.25 -11.96 -7.68
N LEU A 115 5.40 -12.66 -7.72
CA LEU A 115 6.30 -12.67 -8.87
C LEU A 115 5.63 -13.27 -10.11
N LEU A 116 4.91 -14.38 -9.99
CA LEU A 116 4.22 -15.03 -11.12
C LEU A 116 3.07 -14.18 -11.65
N VAL A 117 2.22 -13.61 -10.79
CA VAL A 117 1.12 -12.71 -11.15
C VAL A 117 1.67 -11.43 -11.75
N THR A 118 2.71 -10.84 -11.16
CA THR A 118 3.43 -9.70 -11.74
C THR A 118 4.01 -10.06 -13.10
N GLY A 119 4.60 -11.25 -13.24
CA GLY A 119 5.10 -11.80 -14.49
C GLY A 119 4.02 -11.88 -15.57
N VAL A 120 2.89 -12.52 -15.26
CA VAL A 120 1.75 -12.66 -16.17
C VAL A 120 1.20 -11.30 -16.58
N LEU A 121 1.10 -10.36 -15.64
CA LEU A 121 0.52 -9.04 -15.89
C LEU A 121 1.47 -8.12 -16.65
N PHE A 122 2.74 -8.04 -16.26
CA PHE A 122 3.63 -6.94 -16.66
C PHE A 122 4.83 -7.36 -17.50
N PHE A 123 5.24 -8.64 -17.50
CA PHE A 123 6.42 -9.06 -18.27
C PHE A 123 6.25 -8.81 -19.78
N LEU A 124 5.15 -9.29 -20.37
CA LEU A 124 4.90 -9.13 -21.81
C LEU A 124 4.66 -7.66 -22.21
N PRO A 125 3.84 -6.86 -21.49
CA PRO A 125 3.74 -5.43 -21.76
C PRO A 125 5.09 -4.71 -21.67
N ALA A 126 5.88 -4.95 -20.61
CA ALA A 126 7.19 -4.33 -20.44
C ALA A 126 8.17 -4.75 -21.55
N ALA A 127 8.18 -6.03 -21.94
CA ALA A 127 8.99 -6.52 -23.06
C ALA A 127 8.58 -5.86 -24.37
N SER A 128 7.29 -5.75 -24.66
CA SER A 128 6.82 -5.10 -25.88
C SER A 128 7.21 -3.63 -25.94
N LEU A 129 7.12 -2.90 -24.82
CA LEU A 129 7.57 -1.50 -24.74
C LEU A 129 9.09 -1.38 -24.88
N GLY A 130 9.85 -2.33 -24.31
CA GLY A 130 11.30 -2.40 -24.44
C GLY A 130 11.77 -2.55 -25.89
N THR A 131 10.98 -3.16 -26.78
CA THR A 131 11.36 -3.30 -28.20
C THR A 131 11.45 -1.96 -28.95
N ILE A 132 10.78 -0.91 -28.45
CA ILE A 132 10.63 0.36 -29.16
C ILE A 132 11.98 1.08 -29.30
N SER A 133 12.76 1.17 -28.21
CA SER A 133 13.98 1.99 -28.18
C SER A 133 15.04 1.55 -29.20
N PRO A 134 15.45 0.27 -29.29
CA PRO A 134 16.45 -0.16 -30.28
C PRO A 134 16.03 0.11 -31.73
N VAL A 135 14.75 -0.09 -32.05
CA VAL A 135 14.21 0.14 -33.40
C VAL A 135 14.20 1.63 -33.75
N MET A 136 13.85 2.50 -32.79
CA MET A 136 13.91 3.96 -32.98
C MET A 136 15.35 4.47 -33.11
N VAL A 137 16.31 3.87 -32.39
CA VAL A 137 17.74 4.17 -32.54
C VAL A 137 18.20 3.85 -33.97
N LYS A 138 17.89 2.65 -34.47
CA LYS A 138 18.24 2.24 -35.84
C LYS A 138 17.65 3.17 -36.89
N TYR A 139 16.38 3.55 -36.74
CA TYR A 139 15.73 4.51 -37.63
C TYR A 139 16.35 5.91 -37.54
N ALA A 140 16.71 6.40 -36.35
CA ALA A 140 17.36 7.69 -36.19
C ALA A 140 18.77 7.71 -36.82
N LEU A 141 19.51 6.60 -36.71
CA LEU A 141 20.82 6.42 -37.32
C LEU A 141 20.76 6.39 -38.85
N SER A 142 19.68 5.87 -39.46
CA SER A 142 19.53 5.90 -40.92
C SER A 142 19.30 7.31 -41.48
N GLN A 143 19.05 8.30 -40.62
CA GLN A 143 18.77 9.70 -40.97
C GLN A 143 19.90 10.67 -40.60
N SER A 144 21.01 10.19 -40.01
CA SER A 144 22.06 11.03 -39.42
C SER A 144 23.44 10.43 -39.58
N ASP A 145 24.41 11.22 -40.06
CA ASP A 145 25.81 10.81 -40.19
C ASP A 145 26.54 10.76 -38.83
N ARG A 146 25.97 11.36 -37.78
CA ARG A 146 26.57 11.43 -36.43
C ARG A 146 26.07 10.29 -35.55
N MET A 147 26.73 9.14 -35.61
CA MET A 147 26.31 7.95 -34.87
C MET A 147 26.24 8.16 -33.35
N GLY A 148 27.34 8.61 -32.72
CA GLY A 148 27.40 8.77 -31.26
C GLY A 148 26.41 9.78 -30.70
N GLY A 149 26.31 10.97 -31.33
CA GLY A 149 25.39 12.02 -30.88
C GLY A 149 23.91 11.63 -31.02
N THR A 150 23.56 10.87 -32.06
CA THR A 150 22.18 10.40 -32.29
C THR A 150 21.77 9.38 -31.23
N VAL A 151 22.62 8.39 -30.96
CA VAL A 151 22.38 7.40 -29.90
C VAL A 151 22.25 8.10 -28.54
N GLY A 152 23.22 8.97 -28.19
CA GLY A 152 23.19 9.72 -26.92
C GLY A 152 21.92 10.56 -26.74
N THR A 153 21.45 11.23 -27.80
CA THR A 153 20.22 12.04 -27.74
C THR A 153 18.98 11.17 -27.50
N ILE A 154 18.88 10.00 -28.14
CA ILE A 154 17.77 9.08 -27.93
C ILE A 154 17.75 8.55 -26.49
N TYR A 155 18.91 8.16 -25.94
CA TYR A 155 19.01 7.75 -24.54
C TYR A 155 18.64 8.89 -23.58
N ALA A 156 19.14 10.11 -23.81
CA ALA A 156 18.81 11.26 -22.98
C ALA A 156 17.30 11.54 -22.97
N LEU A 157 16.64 11.54 -24.13
CA LEU A 157 15.20 11.73 -24.22
C LEU A 157 14.40 10.60 -23.58
N SER A 158 14.88 9.35 -23.69
CA SER A 158 14.31 8.20 -22.99
C SER A 158 14.33 8.44 -21.47
N SER A 159 15.48 8.82 -20.92
CA SER A 159 15.64 9.11 -19.49
C SER A 159 14.78 10.28 -19.03
N VAL A 160 14.70 11.38 -19.78
CA VAL A 160 13.83 12.52 -19.44
C VAL A 160 12.36 12.10 -19.46
N GLY A 161 11.94 11.33 -20.47
CA GLY A 161 10.59 10.77 -20.56
C GLY A 161 10.27 9.90 -19.33
N SER A 162 11.17 9.00 -18.96
CA SER A 162 11.06 8.15 -17.76
C SER A 162 10.95 8.98 -16.47
N ILE A 163 11.84 9.96 -16.26
CA ILE A 163 11.81 10.83 -15.07
C ILE A 163 10.48 11.58 -14.96
N LEU A 164 10.02 12.17 -16.07
CA LEU A 164 8.74 12.87 -16.10
C LEU A 164 7.57 11.90 -15.87
N GLY A 165 7.62 10.69 -16.43
CA GLY A 165 6.64 9.64 -16.20
C GLY A 165 6.55 9.22 -14.73
N THR A 166 7.70 9.08 -14.07
CA THR A 166 7.79 8.77 -12.64
C THR A 166 7.09 9.83 -11.79
N PHE A 167 7.44 11.11 -11.96
CA PHE A 167 6.82 12.20 -11.18
C PHE A 167 5.35 12.41 -11.52
N LEU A 168 5.00 12.34 -12.81
CA LEU A 168 3.64 12.51 -13.28
C LEU A 168 2.73 11.39 -12.74
N SER A 169 3.19 10.14 -12.76
CA SER A 169 2.44 9.01 -12.21
C SER A 169 2.19 9.17 -10.71
N GLY A 170 3.26 9.33 -9.93
CA GLY A 170 3.18 9.37 -8.46
C GLY A 170 2.43 10.57 -7.89
N TYR A 171 2.67 11.78 -8.42
CA TYR A 171 2.12 13.01 -7.83
C TYR A 171 0.82 13.50 -8.49
N VAL A 172 0.53 13.10 -9.73
CA VAL A 172 -0.58 13.69 -10.50
C VAL A 172 -1.59 12.65 -10.93
N LEU A 173 -1.15 11.58 -11.62
CA LEU A 173 -2.07 10.66 -12.27
C LEU A 173 -2.74 9.71 -11.28
N ILE A 174 -1.97 9.05 -10.40
CA ILE A 174 -2.52 8.10 -9.42
C ILE A 174 -3.57 8.77 -8.52
N PRO A 175 -3.31 9.95 -7.91
CA PRO A 175 -4.30 10.60 -7.06
C PRO A 175 -5.56 11.11 -7.77
N ARG A 176 -5.49 11.42 -9.08
CA ARG A 176 -6.59 12.07 -9.82
C ARG A 176 -7.40 11.14 -10.71
N LEU A 177 -6.74 10.21 -11.41
CA LEU A 177 -7.37 9.37 -12.43
C LEU A 177 -7.63 7.94 -11.94
N GLY A 178 -6.89 7.48 -10.93
CA GLY A 178 -6.90 6.09 -10.50
C GLY A 178 -6.17 5.16 -11.48
N VAL A 179 -5.80 3.97 -11.01
CA VAL A 179 -4.85 3.08 -11.67
C VAL A 179 -5.36 2.56 -13.02
N ARG A 180 -6.64 2.18 -13.09
CA ARG A 180 -7.26 1.66 -14.33
C ARG A 180 -7.26 2.68 -15.46
N ALA A 181 -7.60 3.94 -15.16
CA ALA A 181 -7.61 5.02 -16.14
C ALA A 181 -6.20 5.35 -16.63
N ILE A 182 -5.18 5.20 -15.78
CA ILE A 182 -3.77 5.38 -16.16
C ILE A 182 -3.36 4.35 -17.21
N VAL A 183 -3.62 3.06 -16.95
CA VAL A 183 -3.30 1.98 -17.90
C VAL A 183 -3.99 2.24 -19.24
N PHE A 184 -5.25 2.68 -19.19
CA PHE A 184 -6.01 3.06 -20.37
C PHE A 184 -5.36 4.20 -21.15
N VAL A 185 -5.04 5.32 -20.49
CA VAL A 185 -4.43 6.50 -21.11
C VAL A 185 -3.08 6.15 -21.73
N VAL A 186 -2.25 5.37 -21.06
CA VAL A 186 -0.96 4.92 -21.61
C VAL A 186 -1.17 4.06 -22.85
N ALA A 187 -2.06 3.06 -22.80
CA ALA A 187 -2.39 2.23 -23.96
C ALA A 187 -2.88 3.07 -25.15
N LEU A 188 -3.72 4.08 -24.90
CA LEU A 188 -4.24 4.99 -25.92
C LEU A 188 -3.13 5.87 -26.52
N VAL A 189 -2.26 6.46 -25.69
CA VAL A 189 -1.13 7.28 -26.17
C VAL A 189 -0.21 6.45 -27.06
N ILE A 190 0.10 5.21 -26.68
CA ILE A 190 0.93 4.31 -27.50
C ILE A 190 0.22 3.96 -28.82
N ALA A 191 -1.10 3.70 -28.79
CA ALA A 191 -1.88 3.44 -30.01
C ALA A 191 -1.85 4.64 -30.97
N LEU A 192 -2.05 5.85 -30.44
CA LEU A 192 -2.01 7.10 -31.21
C LEU A 192 -0.62 7.34 -31.82
N LEU A 193 0.46 7.00 -31.10
CA LEU A 193 1.80 7.00 -31.67
C LEU A 193 1.93 6.00 -32.82
N GLY A 194 1.37 4.80 -32.69
CA GLY A 194 1.30 3.82 -33.79
C GLY A 194 0.59 4.36 -35.03
N VAL A 195 -0.54 5.06 -34.86
CA VAL A 195 -1.27 5.72 -35.96
C VAL A 195 -0.43 6.83 -36.58
N TRP A 196 0.22 7.64 -35.75
CA TRP A 196 1.07 8.73 -36.23
C TRP A 196 2.27 8.22 -37.03
N VAL A 197 2.96 7.18 -36.53
CA VAL A 197 4.09 6.54 -37.20
C VAL A 197 3.65 5.93 -38.52
N SER A 198 2.57 5.15 -38.54
CA SER A 198 2.08 4.47 -39.75
C SER A 198 1.65 5.43 -40.87
N ARG A 199 1.08 6.60 -40.53
CA ARG A 199 0.79 7.68 -41.49
C ARG A 199 2.06 8.36 -42.02
N THR A 200 3.11 8.45 -41.20
CA THR A 200 4.35 9.16 -41.55
C THR A 200 5.31 8.31 -42.38
N THR A 201 5.28 6.98 -42.22
CA THR A 201 6.12 6.03 -42.96
C THR A 201 5.42 5.41 -44.18
N SER A 202 4.21 5.86 -44.54
CA SER A 202 3.47 5.48 -45.76
C SER A 202 3.16 3.98 -45.90
N PHE A 203 3.05 3.26 -44.78
CA PHE A 203 2.70 1.83 -44.75
C PHE A 203 1.19 1.63 -44.63
N SER A 204 0.49 1.50 -45.77
CA SER A 204 -0.98 1.56 -45.87
C SER A 204 -1.74 0.31 -45.40
N LYS A 205 -1.13 -0.88 -45.44
CA LYS A 205 -1.81 -2.15 -45.07
C LYS A 205 -1.92 -2.38 -43.55
N GLY A 206 -1.06 -1.75 -42.75
CA GLY A 206 -1.12 -1.81 -41.27
C GLY A 206 -1.92 -0.67 -40.62
N THR A 207 -2.20 0.40 -41.35
CA THR A 207 -2.85 1.62 -40.84
C THR A 207 -4.32 1.38 -40.53
N SER A 208 -5.05 0.60 -41.35
CA SER A 208 -6.49 0.32 -41.15
C SER A 208 -6.74 -0.54 -39.91
N LEU A 209 -5.93 -1.58 -39.71
CA LEU A 209 -5.96 -2.43 -38.50
C LEU A 209 -5.59 -1.64 -37.24
N GLY A 210 -4.56 -0.79 -37.31
CA GLY A 210 -4.14 0.07 -36.21
C GLY A 210 -5.16 1.14 -35.81
N VAL A 211 -5.83 1.74 -36.80
CA VAL A 211 -6.96 2.67 -36.56
C VAL A 211 -8.15 1.92 -35.97
N GLY A 212 -8.45 0.72 -36.45
CA GLY A 212 -9.49 -0.14 -35.86
C GLY A 212 -9.21 -0.49 -34.39
N TRP A 213 -7.96 -0.83 -34.06
CA TRP A 213 -7.54 -1.10 -32.67
C TRP A 213 -7.63 0.16 -31.78
N THR A 214 -7.17 1.31 -32.29
CA THR A 214 -7.28 2.58 -31.57
C THR A 214 -8.74 2.95 -31.32
N ALA A 215 -9.61 2.73 -32.31
CA ALA A 215 -11.05 2.91 -32.18
C ALA A 215 -11.67 1.90 -31.20
N ALA A 216 -11.17 0.66 -31.14
CA ALA A 216 -11.60 -0.33 -30.16
C ALA A 216 -11.21 0.05 -28.72
N ILE A 217 -10.00 0.61 -28.52
CA ILE A 217 -9.58 1.18 -27.23
C ILE A 217 -10.50 2.36 -26.86
N LEU A 218 -10.72 3.31 -27.77
CA LEU A 218 -11.63 4.44 -27.53
C LEU A 218 -13.07 3.99 -27.27
N LEU A 219 -13.55 2.97 -27.99
CA LEU A 219 -14.85 2.36 -27.73
C LEU A 219 -14.85 1.68 -26.37
N GLY A 220 -13.81 0.95 -25.99
CA GLY A 220 -13.65 0.37 -24.66
C GLY A 220 -13.71 1.43 -23.56
N PHE A 221 -13.09 2.60 -23.77
CA PHE A 221 -13.19 3.75 -22.86
C PHE A 221 -14.58 4.33 -22.79
N PHE A 222 -15.21 4.52 -23.96
CA PHE A 222 -16.53 5.09 -24.05
C PHE A 222 -17.54 4.15 -23.39
N LEU A 223 -17.46 2.85 -23.69
CA LEU A 223 -18.20 1.78 -23.04
C LEU A 223 -17.90 1.73 -21.54
N TRP A 224 -16.68 2.02 -21.09
CA TRP A 224 -16.37 2.12 -19.66
C TRP A 224 -16.94 3.38 -18.99
N GLY A 225 -16.93 4.52 -19.69
CA GLY A 225 -17.44 5.80 -19.19
C GLY A 225 -18.98 5.90 -19.21
N ILE A 226 -19.64 5.17 -20.12
CA ILE A 226 -21.10 5.02 -20.17
C ILE A 226 -21.59 3.75 -19.47
N ALA A 227 -20.73 2.73 -19.32
CA ALA A 227 -20.97 1.72 -18.30
C ALA A 227 -21.18 2.50 -17.02
N PRO A 228 -22.21 2.19 -16.24
CA PRO A 228 -22.55 2.96 -15.05
C PRO A 228 -21.27 3.15 -14.28
N ALA A 229 -20.80 4.41 -14.25
CA ALA A 229 -19.58 4.78 -13.56
C ALA A 229 -19.70 4.11 -12.20
N GLU A 230 -18.72 3.27 -11.83
CA GLU A 230 -18.69 2.70 -10.49
C GLU A 230 -18.87 3.86 -9.51
N GLY A 231 -20.11 4.08 -9.02
CA GLY A 231 -20.47 5.20 -8.13
C GLY A 231 -21.21 6.44 -8.67
N LYS A 232 -21.82 6.50 -9.87
CA LYS A 232 -22.83 7.57 -10.17
C LYS A 232 -24.07 7.05 -10.89
N GLY A 233 -25.08 6.65 -10.10
CA GLY A 233 -26.45 6.38 -10.55
C GLY A 233 -26.77 4.89 -10.68
N LYS A 234 -27.47 4.35 -9.68
CA LYS A 234 -27.82 2.92 -9.45
C LYS A 234 -26.61 2.05 -9.08
N ASN A 235 -26.37 1.93 -7.77
CA ASN A 235 -25.28 1.23 -7.10
C ASN A 235 -24.74 -0.02 -7.83
N PRO A 236 -23.52 0.04 -8.39
CA PRO A 236 -22.73 -1.14 -8.75
C PRO A 236 -21.99 -1.74 -7.53
N GLU A 237 -22.41 -1.40 -6.31
CA GLU A 237 -21.89 -1.89 -5.01
C GLU A 237 -22.25 -3.38 -4.73
N SER A 238 -22.88 -4.10 -5.65
CA SER A 238 -23.57 -5.38 -5.38
C SER A 238 -22.98 -6.63 -6.05
N ARG A 239 -21.77 -6.58 -6.64
CA ARG A 239 -21.19 -7.79 -7.29
C ARG A 239 -20.53 -8.77 -6.34
N GLU A 240 -20.17 -8.34 -5.12
CA GLU A 240 -19.93 -9.20 -3.97
C GLU A 240 -20.93 -8.81 -2.89
N GLU A 241 -21.68 -9.77 -2.32
CA GLU A 241 -22.62 -9.47 -1.22
C GLU A 241 -21.92 -8.69 -0.11
N GLY A 242 -22.50 -7.54 0.25
CA GLY A 242 -22.12 -6.73 1.41
C GLY A 242 -21.12 -5.60 1.17
N VAL A 243 -20.50 -5.44 0.00
CA VAL A 243 -19.56 -4.32 -0.25
C VAL A 243 -20.32 -2.98 -0.33
N LEU A 244 -19.85 -1.96 0.41
CA LEU A 244 -20.48 -0.62 0.50
C LEU A 244 -19.61 0.49 -0.10
N TYR A 245 -18.32 0.26 -0.24
CA TYR A 245 -17.37 1.24 -0.75
C TYR A 245 -16.12 0.52 -1.24
N MET A 246 -15.55 0.95 -2.36
CA MET A 246 -14.27 0.46 -2.87
C MET A 246 -13.59 1.53 -3.72
N ARG A 247 -12.45 2.05 -3.28
CA ARG A 247 -11.66 3.08 -3.99
C ARG A 247 -10.18 3.04 -3.61
N ASP A 248 -9.34 3.44 -4.56
CA ASP A 248 -7.93 3.72 -4.31
C ASP A 248 -7.74 5.12 -3.68
N SER A 249 -6.81 5.22 -2.73
CA SER A 249 -6.23 6.47 -2.25
C SER A 249 -4.75 6.56 -2.65
N PRO A 250 -4.06 7.70 -2.40
CA PRO A 250 -2.60 7.77 -2.55
C PRO A 250 -1.83 6.80 -1.63
N TYR A 251 -2.47 6.20 -0.63
CA TYR A 251 -1.83 5.34 0.36
C TYR A 251 -2.22 3.86 0.19
N SER A 252 -3.50 3.56 0.03
CA SER A 252 -4.02 2.18 0.04
C SER A 252 -5.25 1.98 -0.87
N HIS A 253 -5.54 0.73 -1.20
CA HIS A 253 -6.83 0.32 -1.77
C HIS A 253 -7.83 0.07 -0.64
N ILE A 254 -8.87 0.91 -0.53
CA ILE A 254 -9.83 0.90 0.59
C ILE A 254 -11.12 0.23 0.15
N THR A 255 -11.54 -0.79 0.89
CA THR A 255 -12.83 -1.46 0.75
C THR A 255 -13.60 -1.46 2.06
N VAL A 256 -14.88 -1.12 2.03
CA VAL A 256 -15.81 -1.24 3.15
C VAL A 256 -16.85 -2.29 2.82
N LYS A 257 -17.08 -3.23 3.73
CA LYS A 257 -18.06 -4.30 3.54
C LYS A 257 -18.83 -4.58 4.83
N ASN A 258 -20.09 -4.96 4.75
CA ASN A 258 -20.82 -5.57 5.85
C ASN A 258 -20.59 -7.08 5.84
N THR A 259 -20.55 -7.71 7.02
CA THR A 259 -20.58 -9.17 7.13
C THR A 259 -21.91 -9.74 6.64
N GLU A 260 -21.98 -11.04 6.35
CA GLU A 260 -23.19 -11.70 5.80
C GLU A 260 -24.45 -11.46 6.65
N LYS A 261 -24.31 -11.34 7.98
CA LYS A 261 -25.42 -11.05 8.90
C LYS A 261 -25.77 -9.56 8.99
N GLY A 262 -25.02 -8.67 8.35
CA GLY A 262 -25.24 -7.22 8.37
C GLY A 262 -24.96 -6.53 9.71
N THR A 263 -24.53 -7.26 10.75
CA THR A 263 -24.34 -6.72 12.10
C THR A 263 -22.97 -6.08 12.32
N LYS A 264 -22.00 -6.38 11.45
CA LYS A 264 -20.64 -5.86 11.54
C LYS A 264 -20.22 -5.24 10.23
N ARG A 265 -19.41 -4.19 10.31
CA ARG A 265 -18.80 -3.52 9.17
C ARG A 265 -17.29 -3.63 9.25
N ILE A 266 -16.67 -4.01 8.14
CA ILE A 266 -15.23 -4.24 8.05
C ILE A 266 -14.58 -3.19 7.15
N LEU A 267 -13.45 -2.66 7.60
CA LEU A 267 -12.54 -1.86 6.78
C LEU A 267 -11.42 -2.78 6.30
N ILE A 268 -11.26 -2.87 4.98
CA ILE A 268 -10.20 -3.61 4.33
C ILE A 268 -9.29 -2.60 3.63
N MET A 269 -7.99 -2.68 3.88
CA MET A 269 -6.98 -1.88 3.19
C MET A 269 -5.94 -2.82 2.58
N ASP A 270 -5.66 -2.67 1.29
CA ASP A 270 -4.73 -3.51 0.53
C ASP A 270 -4.95 -5.03 0.73
N GLY A 271 -6.23 -5.44 0.76
CA GLY A 271 -6.65 -6.83 0.88
C GLY A 271 -6.74 -7.40 2.30
N LEU A 272 -6.41 -6.62 3.34
CA LEU A 272 -6.43 -7.09 4.73
C LEU A 272 -7.45 -6.34 5.58
N ILE A 273 -8.10 -7.05 6.49
CA ILE A 273 -9.04 -6.44 7.44
C ILE A 273 -8.23 -5.66 8.47
N HIS A 274 -8.40 -4.34 8.45
CA HIS A 274 -7.75 -3.41 9.37
C HIS A 274 -8.65 -3.01 10.53
N ASN A 275 -9.97 -3.08 10.37
CA ASN A 275 -10.91 -2.84 11.46
C ASN A 275 -12.25 -3.58 11.25
N MET A 276 -12.95 -3.84 12.35
CA MET A 276 -14.29 -4.41 12.41
C MET A 276 -15.10 -3.61 13.43
N HIS A 277 -16.20 -3.05 12.99
CA HIS A 277 -17.09 -2.22 13.78
C HIS A 277 -18.43 -2.91 13.97
N ASP A 278 -18.91 -2.98 15.20
CA ASP A 278 -20.23 -3.53 15.52
C ASP A 278 -21.30 -2.45 15.33
N LEU A 279 -22.20 -2.67 14.36
CA LEU A 279 -23.27 -1.73 14.03
C LEU A 279 -24.43 -1.79 15.01
N THR A 280 -24.51 -2.82 15.84
CA THR A 280 -25.57 -3.00 16.84
C THR A 280 -25.20 -2.42 18.20
N ASN A 281 -23.90 -2.39 18.50
CA ASN A 281 -23.35 -1.79 19.71
C ASN A 281 -21.99 -1.14 19.39
N PRO A 282 -21.95 0.18 19.11
CA PRO A 282 -20.72 0.90 18.77
C PRO A 282 -19.64 0.89 19.87
N ASP A 283 -19.98 0.51 21.11
CA ASP A 283 -19.06 0.38 22.22
C ASP A 283 -18.50 -1.05 22.38
N ASN A 284 -18.96 -2.00 21.55
CA ASN A 284 -18.43 -3.35 21.49
C ASN A 284 -17.14 -3.40 20.64
N LEU A 285 -16.00 -3.24 21.28
CA LEU A 285 -14.67 -3.38 20.66
C LEU A 285 -14.42 -4.84 20.27
N LEU A 286 -14.41 -5.11 18.96
CA LEU A 286 -14.35 -6.47 18.42
C LEU A 286 -12.92 -7.02 18.37
N TYR A 287 -11.91 -6.16 18.25
CA TYR A 287 -10.52 -6.61 18.27
C TYR A 287 -10.00 -6.74 19.70
N GLU A 288 -9.28 -7.83 19.94
CA GLU A 288 -8.71 -8.12 21.25
C GLU A 288 -7.76 -7.01 21.73
N TYR A 289 -6.90 -6.48 20.85
CA TYR A 289 -5.98 -5.40 21.22
C TYR A 289 -6.69 -4.10 21.61
N GLU A 290 -7.85 -3.79 21.01
CA GLU A 290 -8.65 -2.61 21.38
C GLU A 290 -9.17 -2.76 22.82
N ARG A 291 -9.57 -3.99 23.21
CA ARG A 291 -9.97 -4.30 24.58
C ARG A 291 -8.79 -4.22 25.56
N ILE A 292 -7.59 -4.63 25.14
CA ILE A 292 -6.37 -4.51 25.95
C ILE A 292 -5.99 -3.04 26.14
N PHE A 293 -6.02 -2.23 25.07
CA PHE A 293 -5.85 -0.78 25.15
C PHE A 293 -6.84 -0.15 26.12
N LEU A 294 -8.12 -0.52 26.03
CA LEU A 294 -9.15 -0.03 26.93
C LEU A 294 -8.85 -0.41 28.40
N ALA A 295 -8.61 -1.69 28.68
CA ALA A 295 -8.37 -2.16 30.04
C ALA A 295 -7.12 -1.50 30.68
N LEU A 296 -6.05 -1.32 29.91
CA LEU A 296 -4.86 -0.58 30.37
C LEU A 296 -5.19 0.89 30.62
N THR A 297 -5.96 1.52 29.74
CA THR A 297 -6.36 2.93 29.86
C THR A 297 -7.21 3.15 31.11
N GLU A 298 -8.24 2.33 31.34
CA GLU A 298 -9.10 2.42 32.52
C GLU A 298 -8.32 2.19 33.82
N THR A 299 -7.46 1.15 33.83
CA THR A 299 -6.65 0.82 35.02
C THR A 299 -5.63 1.92 35.33
N PHE A 300 -5.04 2.52 34.30
CA PHE A 300 -4.04 3.58 34.44
C PHE A 300 -4.69 4.92 34.84
N LEU A 301 -5.74 5.35 34.13
CA LEU A 301 -6.38 6.64 34.39
C LEU A 301 -7.21 6.63 35.68
N ARG A 302 -7.73 5.47 36.10
CA ARG A 302 -8.58 5.21 37.28
C ARG A 302 -9.92 5.94 37.32
N ASP A 303 -10.00 7.14 36.76
CA ASP A 303 -11.20 7.94 36.63
C ASP A 303 -11.41 8.34 35.16
N PRO A 304 -12.44 7.82 34.48
CA PRO A 304 -12.75 8.19 33.10
C PRO A 304 -13.23 9.63 32.95
N ASN A 305 -13.62 10.29 34.05
CA ASN A 305 -13.96 11.72 34.06
C ASN A 305 -12.73 12.62 34.25
N ARG A 306 -11.54 12.07 34.49
CA ARG A 306 -10.34 12.88 34.55
C ARG A 306 -10.11 13.55 33.20
N SER A 307 -9.91 14.87 33.20
CA SER A 307 -9.49 15.57 31.99
C SER A 307 -8.07 15.12 31.64
N THR A 308 -7.93 14.44 30.51
CA THR A 308 -6.67 13.90 29.99
C THR A 308 -6.53 14.21 28.51
N LYS A 309 -5.32 14.06 27.98
CA LYS A 309 -5.00 14.18 26.57
C LYS A 309 -4.49 12.83 26.08
N THR A 310 -5.14 12.29 25.06
CA THR A 310 -4.68 11.06 24.42
C THR A 310 -4.26 11.30 22.98
N LEU A 311 -3.23 10.61 22.54
CA LEU A 311 -2.74 10.65 21.17
C LEU A 311 -2.79 9.26 20.55
N THR A 312 -3.58 9.06 19.51
CA THR A 312 -3.59 7.83 18.71
C THR A 312 -2.83 8.09 17.41
N LEU A 313 -1.76 7.34 17.19
CA LEU A 313 -0.96 7.35 15.96
C LEU A 313 -1.43 6.18 15.10
N GLY A 314 -2.21 6.47 14.06
CA GLY A 314 -3.02 5.51 13.32
C GLY A 314 -4.45 5.39 13.86
N GLY A 315 -5.04 4.20 13.78
CA GLY A 315 -6.43 3.94 14.21
C GLY A 315 -7.41 3.74 13.06
N GLY A 316 -7.18 2.71 12.24
CA GLY A 316 -8.02 2.36 11.08
C GLY A 316 -9.51 2.34 11.41
N ALA A 317 -10.34 2.93 10.55
CA ALA A 317 -11.79 3.15 10.76
C ALA A 317 -12.19 3.99 11.99
N MET A 318 -11.23 4.46 12.79
CA MET A 318 -11.42 5.29 13.98
C MET A 318 -12.29 4.63 15.07
N THR A 319 -12.41 3.30 15.11
CA THR A 319 -13.28 2.60 16.08
C THR A 319 -12.85 2.86 17.53
N PHE A 320 -11.57 2.59 17.87
CA PHE A 320 -11.07 2.83 19.22
C PHE A 320 -11.05 4.33 19.61
N PRO A 321 -10.57 5.27 18.76
CA PRO A 321 -10.73 6.70 19.05
C PRO A 321 -12.18 7.17 19.23
N SER A 322 -13.11 6.61 18.45
CA SER A 322 -14.55 6.90 18.60
C SER A 322 -15.10 6.41 19.92
N TYR A 323 -14.68 5.21 20.37
CA TYR A 323 -15.00 4.71 21.70
C TYR A 323 -14.52 5.68 22.79
N LEU A 324 -13.26 6.13 22.71
CA LEU A 324 -12.72 7.08 23.67
C LEU A 324 -13.54 8.38 23.70
N ALA A 325 -13.85 8.95 22.54
CA ALA A 325 -14.65 10.18 22.45
C ALA A 325 -16.08 10.04 23.01
N ARG A 326 -16.68 8.85 22.98
CA ARG A 326 -18.03 8.63 23.56
C ARG A 326 -17.99 8.45 25.08
N ASN A 327 -16.94 7.80 25.59
CA ASN A 327 -16.88 7.30 26.98
C ASN A 327 -15.97 8.14 27.91
N PHE A 328 -14.94 8.81 27.38
CA PHE A 328 -14.01 9.68 28.12
C PHE A 328 -14.24 11.16 27.79
N ARG A 329 -15.45 11.65 28.04
CA ARG A 329 -15.93 12.95 27.51
C ARG A 329 -15.18 14.19 28.01
N GLN A 330 -14.45 14.10 29.11
CA GLN A 330 -13.64 15.20 29.64
C GLN A 330 -12.22 15.22 29.08
N ALA A 331 -11.83 14.15 28.36
CA ALA A 331 -10.55 14.04 27.71
C ALA A 331 -10.55 14.69 26.32
N ARG A 332 -9.36 15.06 25.85
CA ARG A 332 -9.10 15.50 24.48
C ARG A 332 -8.38 14.39 23.74
N HIS A 333 -8.99 13.90 22.68
CA HIS A 333 -8.46 12.82 21.86
C HIS A 333 -7.91 13.40 20.56
N THR A 334 -6.64 13.15 20.29
CA THR A 334 -6.01 13.51 19.03
C THR A 334 -5.65 12.23 18.27
N VAL A 335 -6.05 12.17 17.01
CA VAL A 335 -5.72 11.06 16.11
C VAL A 335 -4.88 11.58 14.97
N VAL A 336 -3.87 10.83 14.59
CA VAL A 336 -2.99 11.13 13.46
C VAL A 336 -3.10 9.98 12.47
N GLU A 337 -3.82 10.21 11.38
CA GLU A 337 -4.02 9.25 10.29
C GLU A 337 -3.31 9.77 9.04
N ILE A 338 -2.57 8.91 8.34
CA ILE A 338 -1.81 9.33 7.17
C ILE A 338 -2.72 9.54 5.95
N ASP A 339 -3.78 8.73 5.83
CA ASP A 339 -4.67 8.70 4.68
C ASP A 339 -5.96 9.51 4.90
N PRO A 340 -6.09 10.71 4.29
CA PRO A 340 -7.30 11.52 4.43
C PRO A 340 -8.55 10.82 3.89
N LYS A 341 -8.40 9.84 2.97
CA LYS A 341 -9.53 9.07 2.46
C LYS A 341 -10.06 8.09 3.50
N VAL A 342 -9.19 7.50 4.33
CA VAL A 342 -9.60 6.66 5.47
C VAL A 342 -10.41 7.48 6.47
N VAL A 343 -10.03 8.73 6.74
CA VAL A 343 -10.81 9.64 7.62
C VAL A 343 -12.20 9.91 7.05
N GLU A 344 -12.30 10.21 5.75
CA GLU A 344 -13.60 10.41 5.07
C GLU A 344 -14.48 9.16 5.16
N VAL A 345 -13.89 7.99 4.88
CA VAL A 345 -14.56 6.69 4.96
C VAL A 345 -15.02 6.39 6.39
N ALA A 346 -14.19 6.68 7.39
CA ALA A 346 -14.51 6.50 8.80
C ALA A 346 -15.75 7.32 9.18
N TYR A 347 -15.79 8.63 8.87
CA TYR A 347 -16.97 9.46 9.12
C TYR A 347 -18.23 8.99 8.39
N ARG A 348 -18.08 8.48 7.16
CA ARG A 348 -19.22 8.09 6.34
C ARG A 348 -19.80 6.72 6.70
N TYR A 349 -18.94 5.79 7.10
CA TYR A 349 -19.31 4.38 7.24
C TYR A 349 -19.09 3.80 8.64
N PHE A 350 -18.39 4.47 9.56
CA PHE A 350 -18.02 3.90 10.89
C PHE A 350 -18.49 4.75 12.08
N GLU A 351 -19.51 5.59 11.87
CA GLU A 351 -20.21 6.33 12.93
C GLU A 351 -19.30 7.18 13.84
N VAL A 352 -18.20 7.71 13.27
CA VAL A 352 -17.24 8.53 14.01
C VAL A 352 -17.93 9.78 14.58
N PRO A 353 -17.87 10.02 15.89
CA PRO A 353 -18.47 11.19 16.53
C PRO A 353 -17.90 12.49 15.96
N ARG A 354 -18.78 13.45 15.68
CA ARG A 354 -18.40 14.83 15.35
C ARG A 354 -18.46 15.67 16.62
N THR A 355 -17.36 15.67 17.38
CA THR A 355 -17.26 16.37 18.66
C THR A 355 -16.03 17.26 18.68
N GLU A 356 -16.06 18.32 19.50
CA GLU A 356 -14.91 19.21 19.68
C GLU A 356 -13.78 18.56 20.49
N ILE A 357 -14.01 17.39 21.09
CA ILE A 357 -13.00 16.67 21.86
C ILE A 357 -12.16 15.72 21.00
N LEU A 358 -12.62 15.33 19.80
CA LEU A 358 -11.93 14.44 18.88
C LEU A 358 -11.31 15.24 17.72
N HIS A 359 -9.98 15.35 17.72
CA HIS A 359 -9.21 16.07 16.72
C HIS A 359 -8.47 15.09 15.82
N ILE A 360 -8.76 15.10 14.51
CA ILE A 360 -8.09 14.22 13.55
C ILE A 360 -7.17 15.04 12.66
N HIS A 361 -5.88 14.68 12.63
CA HIS A 361 -4.87 15.24 11.76
C HIS A 361 -4.53 14.26 10.64
N THR A 362 -4.57 14.73 9.39
CA THR A 362 -4.19 13.94 8.22
C THR A 362 -2.72 14.17 7.86
N VAL A 363 -1.82 13.43 8.50
CA VAL A 363 -0.36 13.56 8.33
C VAL A 363 0.34 12.27 8.77
N ASP A 364 1.56 12.03 8.29
CA ASP A 364 2.39 10.94 8.78
C ASP A 364 2.71 11.11 10.28
N ALA A 365 2.53 10.03 11.05
CA ALA A 365 2.71 10.00 12.50
C ALA A 365 4.12 10.42 12.93
N ARG A 366 5.16 10.04 12.18
CA ARG A 366 6.54 10.42 12.46
C ARG A 366 6.75 11.93 12.31
N LEU A 367 6.23 12.49 11.22
CA LEU A 367 6.30 13.94 10.99
C LEU A 367 5.52 14.72 12.04
N PHE A 368 4.34 14.22 12.45
CA PHE A 368 3.58 14.83 13.54
C PHE A 368 4.36 14.83 14.85
N VAL A 369 4.92 13.68 15.24
CA VAL A 369 5.71 13.56 16.47
C VAL A 369 6.90 14.51 16.44
N GLN A 370 7.66 14.54 15.35
CA GLN A 370 8.80 15.46 15.18
C GLN A 370 8.39 16.93 15.26
N GLY A 371 7.29 17.30 14.61
CA GLY A 371 6.79 18.68 14.60
C GLY A 371 6.23 19.16 15.95
N ARG A 372 5.74 18.24 16.79
CA ARG A 372 5.15 18.55 18.10
C ARG A 372 6.15 18.59 19.25
N GLN A 373 7.38 18.10 19.09
CA GLN A 373 8.40 18.07 20.16
C GLN A 373 8.75 19.44 20.75
N ARG A 374 8.40 20.54 20.06
CA ARG A 374 8.67 21.92 20.51
C ARG A 374 7.45 22.60 21.15
N ILE A 375 6.32 21.89 21.29
CA ILE A 375 5.07 22.42 21.83
C ILE A 375 4.77 21.68 23.14
N GLU A 376 4.32 22.40 24.16
CA GLU A 376 3.88 21.81 25.42
C GLU A 376 2.53 21.08 25.25
N ALA A 377 2.59 19.78 25.00
CA ALA A 377 1.46 18.89 25.21
C ALA A 377 1.97 17.52 25.70
N PRO A 378 2.21 17.35 27.01
CA PRO A 378 2.44 16.03 27.57
C PRO A 378 1.15 15.22 27.47
N TRP A 379 1.13 14.18 26.64
CA TRP A 379 -0.01 13.27 26.50
C TRP A 379 0.04 12.23 27.63
N GLU A 380 -1.07 12.00 28.31
CA GLU A 380 -1.14 10.99 29.38
C GLU A 380 -1.12 9.57 28.80
N VAL A 381 -1.72 9.37 27.63
CA VAL A 381 -1.70 8.08 26.92
C VAL A 381 -1.39 8.30 25.44
N ILE A 382 -0.38 7.60 24.94
CA ILE A 382 -0.09 7.52 23.51
C ILE A 382 -0.41 6.10 23.05
N TYR A 383 -1.25 5.94 22.03
CA TYR A 383 -1.53 4.69 21.35
C TYR A 383 -0.82 4.68 20.01
N LEU A 384 -0.05 3.63 19.72
CA LEU A 384 0.49 3.38 18.40
C LEU A 384 -0.24 2.19 17.77
N ASP A 385 -1.04 2.49 16.76
CA ASP A 385 -1.89 1.54 16.03
C ASP A 385 -1.83 1.85 14.53
N ALA A 386 -0.62 1.76 13.98
CA ALA A 386 -0.33 2.06 12.58
C ALA A 386 0.21 0.82 11.89
N PHE A 387 -0.46 0.39 10.82
CA PHE A 387 -0.04 -0.74 10.01
C PHE A 387 -0.02 -0.35 8.53
N ASN A 388 1.05 -0.70 7.83
CA ASN A 388 0.96 -1.00 6.41
C ASN A 388 0.52 -2.47 6.31
N SER A 389 -0.20 -2.84 5.24
CA SER A 389 -0.74 -4.18 4.99
C SER A 389 -0.48 -5.24 6.10
N PHE A 390 0.76 -5.74 6.22
CA PHE A 390 1.10 -6.79 7.17
C PHE A 390 2.02 -6.40 8.35
N SER A 391 2.54 -5.17 8.44
CA SER A 391 3.51 -4.79 9.48
C SER A 391 3.38 -3.33 9.92
N ILE A 392 3.96 -2.99 11.06
CA ILE A 392 4.10 -1.58 11.43
C ILE A 392 5.13 -0.95 10.46
N PRO A 393 4.86 0.21 9.84
CA PRO A 393 5.85 0.88 8.99
C PRO A 393 7.17 1.07 9.73
N TYR A 394 8.30 0.70 9.11
CA TYR A 394 9.60 0.61 9.80
C TYR A 394 10.00 1.91 10.51
N HIS A 395 9.64 3.06 9.93
CA HIS A 395 9.99 4.37 10.48
C HIS A 395 9.20 4.73 11.75
N LEU A 396 8.17 3.95 12.09
CA LEU A 396 7.37 4.06 13.32
C LEU A 396 7.79 3.05 14.40
N THR A 397 8.79 2.22 14.15
CA THR A 397 9.27 1.21 15.11
C THR A 397 10.69 1.48 15.61
N THR A 398 11.29 2.62 15.25
CA THR A 398 12.70 2.92 15.55
C THR A 398 12.87 3.54 16.92
N ARG A 399 14.10 3.44 17.45
CA ARG A 399 14.51 4.09 18.70
C ARG A 399 14.32 5.60 18.62
N GLU A 400 14.68 6.22 17.50
CA GLU A 400 14.57 7.66 17.28
C GLU A 400 13.11 8.13 17.31
N PHE A 401 12.21 7.37 16.70
CA PHE A 401 10.78 7.65 16.79
C PHE A 401 10.24 7.43 18.21
N THR A 402 10.67 6.37 18.88
CA THR A 402 10.32 6.08 20.28
C THR A 402 10.77 7.20 21.23
N GLN A 403 11.98 7.74 21.05
CA GLN A 403 12.45 8.92 21.78
C GLN A 403 11.59 10.15 21.51
N GLY A 404 11.08 10.29 20.28
CA GLY A 404 10.13 11.33 19.94
C GLY A 404 8.81 11.22 20.71
N MET A 405 8.26 10.00 20.77
CA MET A 405 7.05 9.74 21.56
C MET A 405 7.28 9.94 23.06
N GLU A 406 8.43 9.51 23.58
CA GLU A 406 8.80 9.68 24.98
C GLU A 406 8.87 11.15 25.42
N LYS A 407 9.38 12.04 24.55
CA LYS A 407 9.38 13.50 24.80
C LYS A 407 7.99 14.12 24.81
N LEU A 408 7.05 13.56 24.05
CA LEU A 408 5.66 14.01 24.02
C LEU A 408 4.84 13.42 25.17
N LEU A 409 5.30 12.35 25.80
CA LEU A 409 4.58 11.68 26.86
C LEU A 409 4.68 12.47 28.16
N HIS A 410 3.58 12.54 28.90
CA HIS A 410 3.59 13.04 30.27
C HIS A 410 4.60 12.24 31.12
N PRO A 411 5.29 12.83 32.12
CA PRO A 411 6.25 12.10 32.95
C PRO A 411 5.67 10.85 33.62
N GLU A 412 4.38 10.90 33.95
CA GLU A 412 3.59 9.78 34.48
C GLU A 412 2.72 9.11 33.43
N GLY A 413 2.90 9.40 32.14
CA GLY A 413 2.11 8.85 31.04
C GLY A 413 2.58 7.46 30.61
N ILE A 414 1.76 6.81 29.78
CA ILE A 414 2.00 5.47 29.26
C ILE A 414 1.88 5.42 27.72
N LEU A 415 2.83 4.74 27.08
CA LEU A 415 2.79 4.41 25.65
C LEU A 415 2.26 2.99 25.49
N LEU A 416 1.25 2.81 24.65
CA LEU A 416 0.64 1.52 24.31
C LEU A 416 0.80 1.26 22.82
N ALA A 417 1.61 0.29 22.44
CA ALA A 417 1.89 -0.04 21.06
C ALA A 417 1.31 -1.40 20.68
N ASN A 418 0.46 -1.42 19.65
CA ASN A 418 -0.05 -2.62 19.04
C ASN A 418 1.08 -3.29 18.23
N ALA A 419 1.26 -4.61 18.37
CA ALA A 419 2.18 -5.40 17.58
C ALA A 419 1.58 -6.78 17.30
N ILE A 420 1.91 -7.34 16.14
CA ILE A 420 1.43 -8.66 15.74
C ILE A 420 2.64 -9.57 15.57
N ASP A 421 2.61 -10.74 16.18
CA ASP A 421 3.70 -11.72 16.04
C ASP A 421 3.22 -13.15 16.34
N ILE A 422 4.11 -14.12 16.18
CA ILE A 422 3.88 -15.52 16.58
C ILE A 422 4.85 -15.88 17.69
N PRO A 423 4.36 -16.21 18.91
CA PRO A 423 5.23 -16.42 20.04
C PRO A 423 6.33 -17.43 19.78
N ARG A 424 6.12 -18.53 19.04
CA ARG A 424 7.13 -19.59 18.90
C ARG A 424 8.30 -19.27 17.97
N TYR A 425 8.07 -18.56 16.87
CA TYR A 425 9.12 -18.34 15.84
C TYR A 425 9.08 -16.97 15.17
N GLY A 426 8.14 -16.12 15.58
CA GLY A 426 8.13 -14.70 15.33
C GLY A 426 9.42 -14.01 15.77
N ARG A 427 9.77 -12.91 15.09
CA ARG A 427 11.03 -12.18 15.33
C ARG A 427 10.83 -10.70 15.64
N PHE A 428 9.67 -10.14 15.32
CA PHE A 428 9.43 -8.71 15.40
C PHE A 428 9.20 -8.24 16.84
N LEU A 429 8.39 -8.96 17.61
CA LEU A 429 7.98 -8.58 18.97
C LEU A 429 9.18 -8.40 19.90
N GLY A 430 10.17 -9.29 19.81
CA GLY A 430 11.41 -9.19 20.60
C GLY A 430 12.27 -7.98 20.24
N ALA A 431 12.44 -7.70 18.93
CA ALA A 431 13.18 -6.53 18.47
C ALA A 431 12.45 -5.22 18.84
N TYR A 432 11.12 -5.23 18.76
CA TYR A 432 10.32 -4.06 19.10
C TYR A 432 10.32 -3.80 20.62
N TYR A 433 10.22 -4.85 21.44
CA TYR A 433 10.44 -4.76 22.88
C TYR A 433 11.82 -4.19 23.23
N ALA A 434 12.88 -4.67 22.58
CA ALA A 434 14.24 -4.16 22.79
C ALA A 434 14.35 -2.67 22.41
N THR A 435 13.61 -2.25 21.39
CA THR A 435 13.57 -0.84 20.96
C THR A 435 12.90 0.04 22.00
N LEU A 436 11.71 -0.34 22.47
CA LEU A 436 11.02 0.39 23.54
C LEU A 436 11.87 0.42 24.82
N SER A 437 12.50 -0.70 25.17
CA SER A 437 13.36 -0.83 26.36
C SER A 437 14.66 -0.01 26.28
N SER A 438 15.07 0.41 25.07
CA SER A 438 16.24 1.28 24.88
C SER A 438 15.96 2.76 25.18
N VAL A 439 14.68 3.09 25.45
CA VAL A 439 14.18 4.44 25.72
C VAL A 439 13.43 4.50 27.05
N PHE A 440 12.55 3.53 27.30
CA PHE A 440 11.75 3.44 28.53
C PHE A 440 12.36 2.43 29.51
N PRO A 441 12.44 2.76 30.82
CA PRO A 441 12.97 1.85 31.83
C PRO A 441 12.05 0.65 32.12
N HIS A 442 10.75 0.77 31.85
CA HIS A 442 9.78 -0.29 32.10
C HIS A 442 8.96 -0.56 30.83
N VAL A 443 9.03 -1.81 30.37
CA VAL A 443 8.23 -2.31 29.24
C VAL A 443 7.57 -3.63 29.64
N ALA A 444 6.28 -3.76 29.34
CA ALA A 444 5.50 -4.98 29.57
C ALA A 444 4.81 -5.39 28.26
N ILE A 445 4.70 -6.70 28.02
CA ILE A 445 3.97 -7.25 26.88
C ILE A 445 2.68 -7.85 27.41
N TYR A 446 1.54 -7.44 26.87
CA TYR A 446 0.23 -8.02 27.15
C TYR A 446 -0.27 -8.76 25.93
N GLY A 447 -0.94 -9.89 26.18
CA GLY A 447 -1.61 -10.67 25.15
C GLY A 447 -2.83 -11.39 25.72
N SER A 448 -3.41 -12.26 24.89
CA SER A 448 -4.55 -13.07 25.28
C SER A 448 -4.28 -13.85 26.58
N PRO A 449 -5.29 -14.05 27.45
CA PRO A 449 -5.15 -14.87 28.65
C PRO A 449 -4.61 -16.28 28.40
N VAL A 450 -4.89 -16.82 27.21
CA VAL A 450 -4.35 -18.08 26.72
C VAL A 450 -3.54 -17.79 25.46
N VAL A 451 -2.21 -17.82 25.60
CA VAL A 451 -1.30 -17.59 24.49
C VAL A 451 -1.07 -18.89 23.74
N ASP A 452 -1.68 -19.02 22.56
CA ASP A 452 -1.30 -20.04 21.60
C ASP A 452 0.06 -19.66 20.99
N ARG A 453 1.08 -20.47 21.26
CA ARG A 453 2.45 -20.16 20.82
C ARG A 453 2.63 -20.36 19.32
N ASP A 454 1.79 -21.18 18.69
CA ASP A 454 1.90 -21.54 17.29
C ASP A 454 1.07 -20.65 16.38
N ARG A 455 0.14 -19.86 16.93
CA ARG A 455 -0.75 -18.99 16.15
C ARG A 455 -0.35 -17.51 16.21
N ARG A 456 -0.60 -16.84 15.08
CA ARG A 456 -0.59 -15.37 14.99
C ARG A 456 -1.51 -14.77 16.04
N SER A 457 -0.93 -13.92 16.88
CA SER A 457 -1.61 -13.23 17.96
C SER A 457 -1.27 -11.74 17.91
N THR A 458 -2.15 -10.94 18.52
CA THR A 458 -1.91 -9.50 18.69
C THR A 458 -1.48 -9.23 20.13
N PHE A 459 -0.45 -8.42 20.28
CA PHE A 459 0.15 -8.04 21.54
C PHE A 459 0.10 -6.53 21.72
N VAL A 460 0.01 -6.09 22.97
CA VAL A 460 0.18 -4.69 23.34
C VAL A 460 1.44 -4.56 24.17
N LEU A 461 2.42 -3.80 23.67
CA LEU A 461 3.57 -3.39 24.45
C LEU A 461 3.23 -2.11 25.18
N ALA A 462 3.26 -2.16 26.50
CA ALA A 462 3.12 -1.00 27.37
C ALA A 462 4.49 -0.51 27.81
N ALA A 463 4.81 0.77 27.63
CA ALA A 463 6.09 1.36 27.98
C ALA A 463 5.89 2.64 28.80
N ALA A 464 6.64 2.78 29.91
CA ALA A 464 6.50 3.88 30.85
C ALA A 464 7.81 4.19 31.60
N ARG A 465 7.87 5.37 32.23
CA ARG A 465 8.96 5.78 33.14
C ARG A 465 8.84 5.20 34.56
N PHE A 466 7.72 4.56 34.86
CA PHE A 466 7.40 3.97 36.16
C PHE A 466 7.08 2.47 36.01
N PRO A 467 7.22 1.66 37.09
CA PRO A 467 6.87 0.25 37.05
C PRO A 467 5.40 0.04 36.66
N ILE A 468 5.14 -0.87 35.73
CA ILE A 468 3.79 -1.24 35.29
C ILE A 468 3.36 -2.47 36.12
N PRO A 469 2.50 -2.33 37.14
CA PRO A 469 2.27 -3.39 38.14
C PRO A 469 1.12 -4.35 37.78
N TYR A 470 0.56 -4.23 36.58
CA TYR A 470 -0.65 -4.94 36.19
C TYR A 470 -0.32 -6.29 35.57
N GLU A 471 -0.53 -7.38 36.31
CA GLU A 471 -0.30 -8.74 35.78
C GLU A 471 -1.52 -9.28 35.03
N GLU A 472 -2.72 -8.96 35.51
CA GLU A 472 -3.99 -9.29 34.87
C GLU A 472 -4.77 -8.01 34.55
N LEU A 473 -5.34 -7.95 33.36
CA LEU A 473 -6.21 -6.86 32.91
C LEU A 473 -7.63 -7.38 32.82
N ARG A 474 -8.55 -6.66 33.46
CA ARG A 474 -9.97 -7.01 33.51
C ARG A 474 -10.81 -5.88 32.93
N ASP A 475 -11.93 -6.23 32.32
CA ASP A 475 -12.93 -5.24 31.90
C ASP A 475 -13.77 -4.75 33.10
N SER A 476 -14.64 -3.78 32.86
CA SER A 476 -15.54 -3.21 33.85
C SER A 476 -16.52 -4.21 34.48
N GLN A 477 -16.72 -5.38 33.86
CA GLN A 477 -17.53 -6.48 34.38
C GLN A 477 -16.70 -7.49 35.19
N GLY A 478 -15.39 -7.29 35.29
CA GLY A 478 -14.46 -8.16 36.01
C GLY A 478 -13.96 -9.36 35.20
N ASN A 479 -14.34 -9.48 33.91
CA ASN A 479 -13.85 -10.56 33.07
C ASN A 479 -12.39 -10.33 32.71
N LEU A 480 -11.60 -11.41 32.67
CA LEU A 480 -10.20 -11.32 32.27
C LEU A 480 -10.08 -11.04 30.76
N VAL A 481 -9.46 -9.92 30.42
CA VAL A 481 -9.25 -9.46 29.04
C VAL A 481 -7.88 -9.86 28.52
N ALA A 482 -6.85 -9.70 29.33
CA ALA A 482 -5.47 -10.00 28.97
C ALA A 482 -4.60 -10.26 30.20
N LYS A 483 -3.44 -10.86 29.95
CA LYS A 483 -2.40 -11.05 30.95
C LYS A 483 -1.07 -10.53 30.43
N ARG A 484 -0.20 -10.14 31.36
CA ARG A 484 1.21 -9.97 31.05
C ARG A 484 1.76 -11.31 30.54
N LEU A 485 2.58 -11.25 29.50
CA LEU A 485 3.15 -12.44 28.89
C LEU A 485 3.97 -13.22 29.92
N ASP A 486 3.80 -14.54 29.92
CA ASP A 486 4.54 -15.43 30.82
C ASP A 486 6.07 -15.19 30.68
N PRO A 487 6.82 -15.05 31.80
CA PRO A 487 8.24 -14.75 31.76
C PRO A 487 9.07 -15.72 30.90
N VAL A 488 8.71 -17.01 30.86
CA VAL A 488 9.42 -18.02 30.06
C VAL A 488 9.16 -17.79 28.57
N ILE A 489 7.93 -17.46 28.19
CA ILE A 489 7.58 -17.14 26.79
C ILE A 489 8.26 -15.83 26.38
N GLN A 490 8.22 -14.81 27.25
CA GLN A 490 8.89 -13.54 27.01
C GLN A 490 10.40 -13.74 26.83
N GLU A 491 11.05 -14.50 27.71
CA GLU A 491 12.49 -14.77 27.59
C GLU A 491 12.83 -15.50 26.29
N ASP A 492 12.02 -16.48 25.88
CA ASP A 492 12.21 -17.19 24.60
C ASP A 492 12.09 -16.24 23.39
N ILE A 493 11.17 -15.29 23.41
CA ILE A 493 11.03 -14.25 22.36
C ILE A 493 12.27 -13.34 22.34
N LEU A 494 12.74 -12.93 23.52
CA LEU A 494 13.90 -12.04 23.65
C LEU A 494 15.22 -12.74 23.26
N ARG A 495 15.41 -14.01 23.61
CA ARG A 495 16.60 -14.78 23.20
C ARG A 495 16.73 -14.92 21.69
N ARG A 496 15.61 -14.95 20.96
CA ARG A 496 15.63 -15.09 19.49
C ARG A 496 16.08 -13.84 18.75
N ASN A 497 15.66 -12.63 19.16
CA ASN A 497 15.95 -11.39 18.42
C ASN A 497 16.10 -10.11 19.28
N GLY A 498 15.96 -10.22 20.60
CA GLY A 498 15.70 -9.11 21.54
C GLY A 498 16.92 -8.36 22.10
N ASN A 499 18.06 -8.36 21.43
CA ASN A 499 19.24 -7.62 21.92
C ASN A 499 19.63 -6.40 21.07
N ARG A 500 19.03 -6.21 19.89
CA ARG A 500 19.34 -5.07 19.02
C ARG A 500 18.09 -4.20 18.82
N PRO A 501 18.04 -3.01 19.43
CA PRO A 501 17.03 -2.00 19.11
C PRO A 501 16.99 -1.73 17.61
N LEU A 502 15.79 -1.54 17.08
CA LEU A 502 15.56 -1.03 15.74
C LEU A 502 15.93 0.46 15.74
N THR A 503 16.66 0.88 14.72
CA THR A 503 17.13 2.27 14.55
C THR A 503 16.78 2.73 13.14
N ASP A 504 16.81 4.03 12.90
CA ASP A 504 16.63 4.57 11.54
C ASP A 504 17.57 3.94 10.51
N ASP A 505 18.80 3.64 10.92
CA ASP A 505 19.81 3.00 10.05
C ASP A 505 19.58 1.48 9.91
N TYR A 506 18.84 0.85 10.82
CA TYR A 506 18.62 -0.59 10.83
C TYR A 506 17.27 -0.96 11.46
N ALA A 507 16.23 -1.03 10.61
CA ALA A 507 14.90 -1.47 10.98
C ALA A 507 14.30 -2.43 9.93
N PRO A 508 14.80 -3.67 9.80
CA PRO A 508 14.33 -4.63 8.80
C PRO A 508 13.00 -5.28 9.21
N VAL A 509 11.97 -4.46 9.50
CA VAL A 509 10.70 -4.90 10.09
C VAL A 509 10.01 -5.97 9.26
N GLU A 510 9.92 -5.77 7.94
CA GLU A 510 9.29 -6.76 7.05
C GLU A 510 10.03 -8.11 7.08
N ASN A 511 11.37 -8.10 7.18
CA ASN A 511 12.16 -9.33 7.28
C ASN A 511 11.94 -10.06 8.62
N LEU A 512 11.77 -9.30 9.70
CA LEU A 512 11.44 -9.84 11.02
C LEU A 512 10.02 -10.43 11.05
N MET A 513 9.12 -9.90 10.22
CA MET A 513 7.75 -10.37 10.09
C MET A 513 7.59 -11.56 9.11
N ILE A 514 8.62 -11.94 8.35
CA ILE A 514 8.57 -13.10 7.44
C ILE A 514 7.99 -14.35 8.10
N PRO A 515 8.42 -14.78 9.31
CA PRO A 515 7.87 -16.00 9.90
C PRO A 515 6.38 -15.89 10.23
N VAL A 516 5.90 -14.69 10.59
CA VAL A 516 4.48 -14.40 10.81
C VAL A 516 3.71 -14.50 9.50
N PHE A 517 4.29 -13.97 8.42
CA PHE A 517 3.72 -14.11 7.08
C PHE A 517 3.69 -15.56 6.65
N LEU A 518 4.70 -16.35 7.05
CA LEU A 518 4.85 -17.78 6.74
C LEU A 518 3.88 -18.72 7.47
N ASP A 519 3.28 -18.30 8.57
CA ASP A 519 2.28 -19.12 9.27
C ASP A 519 0.88 -18.97 8.72
N MET A 520 0.54 -17.80 8.18
CA MET A 520 -0.74 -17.61 7.51
C MET A 520 -0.95 -18.58 6.34
N ILE A 521 0.06 -19.36 5.96
CA ILE A 521 0.00 -20.42 4.95
C ILE A 521 -0.54 -21.75 5.52
N ARG A 522 -0.16 -22.06 6.77
CA ARG A 522 -0.29 -23.40 7.35
C ARG A 522 -1.70 -23.65 7.83
#